data_AF-A0A6M5Z5H0-F1
#
_entry.id   AF-A0A6M5Z5H0-F1
#
_cell.length_a   1.000
_cell.length_b   1.000
_cell.length_c   1.000
_cell.angle_alpha   90.00
_cell.angle_beta   90.00
_cell.angle_gamma   90.00
#
_symmetry.space_group_name_H-M   'P 1'
#
loop_
_entity.id
_entity.type
_entity.pdbx_description
1 polymer ?
#
loop_
_entity_poly.entity_id
_entity_poly.type
_entity_poly.pdbx_seq_one_letter_code
_entity_poly.pdbx_strand_id
1 'polypeptide(L)'
;MPVLPVPHFEWQVLRAAKRSKRPPTGRQLRLIPSRRTKDGAFLTALVQHDLLTYDSGNAADPFDATYRLTVRGEHAAEYGECEMTASLSVLAKPSKPTAKTTTKTKPKSRRAS
;
A
#
# COMPACT_ATOMS: atom_id res chain seq x y z
N MET A 1 25.17 -2.11 2.15
CA MET A 1 23.97 -2.80 2.69
C MET A 1 23.81 -4.11 1.96
N PRO A 2 23.44 -5.22 2.62
CA PRO A 2 23.15 -6.47 1.90
C PRO A 2 21.92 -6.25 1.00
N VAL A 3 22.09 -6.58 -0.28
CA VAL A 3 21.00 -6.63 -1.27
C VAL A 3 20.45 -8.05 -1.26
N LEU A 4 19.14 -8.19 -1.10
CA LEU A 4 18.49 -9.50 -1.15
C LEU A 4 17.64 -9.63 -2.43
N PRO A 5 17.65 -10.81 -3.05
CA PRO A 5 16.75 -11.10 -4.15
C PRO A 5 15.31 -11.15 -3.64
N VAL A 6 14.40 -10.50 -4.37
CA VAL A 6 12.97 -10.55 -4.08
C VAL A 6 12.41 -11.88 -4.62
N PRO A 7 11.64 -12.65 -3.83
CA PRO A 7 10.97 -13.84 -4.33
C PRO A 7 10.16 -13.53 -5.59
N HIS A 8 10.21 -14.43 -6.58
CA HIS A 8 9.58 -14.17 -7.89
C HIS A 8 8.11 -13.78 -7.79
N PHE A 9 7.36 -14.41 -6.87
CA PHE A 9 5.96 -14.07 -6.62
C PHE A 9 5.79 -12.64 -6.12
N GLU A 10 6.56 -12.24 -5.12
CA GLU A 10 6.54 -10.86 -4.58
C GLU A 10 6.91 -9.84 -5.66
N TRP A 11 7.91 -10.15 -6.48
CA TRP A 11 8.27 -9.32 -7.62
C TRP A 11 7.13 -9.17 -8.65
N GLN A 12 6.37 -10.24 -8.91
CA GLN A 12 5.17 -10.15 -9.76
C GLN A 12 4.11 -9.23 -9.14
N VAL A 13 3.88 -9.33 -7.82
CA VAL A 13 2.93 -8.47 -7.09
C VAL A 13 3.36 -7.00 -7.18
N LEU A 14 4.64 -6.71 -6.96
CA LEU A 14 5.19 -5.35 -7.07
C LEU A 14 5.04 -4.79 -8.49
N ARG A 15 5.29 -5.59 -9.52
CA ARG A 15 5.07 -5.17 -10.92
C ARG A 15 3.59 -4.96 -11.23
N ALA A 16 2.69 -5.76 -10.68
CA ALA A 16 1.25 -5.54 -10.81
C ALA A 16 0.84 -4.20 -10.19
N ALA A 17 1.36 -3.88 -8.99
CA ALA A 17 1.16 -2.59 -8.36
C ALA A 17 1.73 -1.43 -9.19
N LYS A 18 2.94 -1.58 -9.74
CA LYS A 18 3.58 -0.56 -10.60
C LYS A 18 2.80 -0.27 -11.87
N ARG A 19 2.19 -1.30 -12.46
CA ARG A 19 1.38 -1.19 -13.68
C ARG A 19 0.01 -0.55 -13.43
N SER A 20 -0.48 -0.62 -12.20
CA SER A 20 -1.79 -0.06 -11.85
C SER A 20 -1.73 1.46 -11.74
N LYS A 21 -2.64 2.15 -12.45
CA LYS A 21 -2.79 3.62 -12.39
C LYS A 21 -3.43 4.11 -11.09
N ARG A 22 -4.05 3.20 -10.33
CA ARG A 22 -4.74 3.46 -9.07
C ARG A 22 -4.18 2.52 -8.01
N PRO A 23 -4.20 2.90 -6.72
CA PRO A 23 -3.81 2.02 -5.61
C PRO A 23 -4.62 0.72 -5.68
N PRO A 24 -3.99 -0.42 -5.97
CA PRO A 24 -4.71 -1.68 -6.10
C PRO A 24 -5.13 -2.18 -4.72
N THR A 25 -6.27 -2.85 -4.68
CA THR A 25 -6.70 -3.54 -3.46
C THR A 25 -5.86 -4.79 -3.24
N GLY A 26 -5.76 -5.25 -1.99
CA GLY A 26 -5.08 -6.51 -1.69
C GLY A 26 -5.66 -7.71 -2.45
N ARG A 27 -6.96 -7.70 -2.76
CA ARG A 27 -7.60 -8.70 -3.65
C ARG A 27 -7.02 -8.69 -5.05
N GLN A 28 -6.80 -7.51 -5.63
CA GLN A 28 -6.23 -7.37 -6.97
C GLN A 28 -4.75 -7.78 -7.00
N LEU A 29 -4.04 -7.55 -5.90
CA LEU A 29 -2.64 -7.97 -5.74
C LEU A 29 -2.48 -9.48 -5.50
N ARG A 30 -3.57 -10.21 -5.24
CA ARG A 30 -3.55 -11.67 -5.12
C ARG A 30 -3.53 -12.32 -6.51
N LEU A 31 -2.37 -12.32 -7.15
CA LEU A 31 -2.17 -12.85 -8.50
C LEU A 31 -2.42 -14.36 -8.62
N ILE A 32 -2.07 -15.13 -7.58
CA ILE A 32 -2.24 -16.58 -7.55
C ILE A 32 -3.06 -16.94 -6.32
N PRO A 33 -4.29 -17.47 -6.47
CA PRO A 33 -5.08 -17.96 -5.35
C PRO A 33 -4.50 -19.29 -4.84
N SER A 34 -3.57 -19.23 -3.89
CA SER A 34 -3.00 -20.40 -3.22
C SER A 34 -3.31 -20.41 -1.72
N ARG A 35 -3.10 -21.54 -1.04
CA ARG A 35 -3.22 -21.64 0.43
C ARG A 35 -2.34 -20.61 1.15
N ARG A 36 -1.12 -20.36 0.65
CA ARG A 36 -0.18 -19.39 1.24
C ARG A 36 -0.61 -17.93 1.10
N THR A 37 -1.42 -17.64 0.09
CA THR A 37 -1.94 -16.28 -0.17
C THR A 37 -3.32 -16.04 0.42
N LYS A 38 -3.93 -17.06 1.05
CA LYS A 38 -5.29 -16.97 1.58
C LYS A 38 -5.40 -15.96 2.72
N ASP A 39 -4.36 -15.87 3.54
CA ASP A 39 -4.39 -15.09 4.78
C ASP A 39 -3.88 -13.65 4.59
N GLY A 40 -3.42 -13.30 3.38
CA GLY A 40 -2.89 -11.97 3.09
C GLY A 40 -1.51 -11.68 3.70
N ALA A 41 -0.90 -12.67 4.37
CA ALA A 41 0.40 -12.54 5.03
C ALA A 41 1.52 -12.02 4.09
N PHE A 42 1.45 -12.31 2.80
CA PHE A 42 2.40 -11.79 1.81
C PHE A 42 2.32 -10.26 1.66
N LEU A 43 1.14 -9.66 1.77
CA LEU A 43 0.98 -8.19 1.74
C LEU A 43 1.57 -7.58 3.00
N THR A 44 1.32 -8.20 4.15
CA THR A 44 1.91 -7.78 5.42
C THR A 44 3.43 -7.84 5.39
N ALA A 45 4.01 -8.90 4.82
CA ALA A 45 5.45 -9.04 4.65
C ALA A 45 6.02 -7.94 3.75
N LEU A 46 5.38 -7.66 2.61
CA LEU A 46 5.80 -6.56 1.72
C LEU A 46 5.75 -5.19 2.40
N VAL A 47 4.78 -4.95 3.29
CA VAL A 47 4.73 -3.73 4.10
C VAL A 47 5.80 -3.72 5.18
N GLN A 48 6.06 -4.84 5.85
CA GLN A 48 7.14 -4.96 6.85
C GLN A 48 8.52 -4.74 6.23
N HIS A 49 8.72 -5.16 4.99
CA HIS A 49 9.95 -4.92 4.23
C HIS A 49 10.01 -3.50 3.62
N ASP A 50 8.98 -2.67 3.83
CA ASP A 50 8.87 -1.31 3.32
C ASP A 50 8.98 -1.27 1.77
N LEU A 51 8.42 -2.29 1.11
CA LEU A 51 8.23 -2.37 -0.33
C LEU A 51 6.83 -1.89 -0.74
N LEU A 52 5.85 -2.08 0.14
CA LEU A 52 4.51 -1.53 0.02
C LEU A 52 4.16 -0.68 1.23
N THR A 53 3.25 0.25 1.04
CA THR A 53 2.60 1.00 2.13
C THR A 53 1.09 0.99 1.96
N TYR A 54 0.36 1.10 3.06
CA TYR A 54 -1.10 1.23 3.03
C TYR A 54 -1.47 2.63 2.55
N ASP A 55 -2.28 2.72 1.50
CA ASP A 55 -2.92 3.97 1.09
C ASP A 55 -4.27 4.16 1.80
N SER A 56 -5.00 3.07 2.01
CA SER A 56 -6.20 3.02 2.84
C SER A 56 -6.38 1.64 3.48
N GLY A 57 -7.08 1.59 4.61
CA GLY A 57 -7.29 0.36 5.37
C GLY A 57 -6.17 0.08 6.38
N ASN A 58 -6.05 -1.18 6.80
CA ASN A 58 -5.06 -1.62 7.78
C ASN A 58 -4.70 -3.11 7.58
N ALA A 59 -3.82 -3.62 8.44
CA ALA A 59 -3.37 -5.01 8.40
C ALA A 59 -4.43 -6.04 8.84
N ALA A 60 -5.54 -5.62 9.47
CA ALA A 60 -6.60 -6.53 9.90
C ALA A 60 -7.41 -7.05 8.70
N ASP A 61 -7.63 -6.19 7.70
CA ASP A 61 -8.34 -6.52 6.47
C ASP A 61 -7.43 -6.33 5.24
N PRO A 62 -6.40 -7.19 5.07
CA PRO A 62 -5.35 -6.97 4.08
C PRO A 62 -5.86 -6.99 2.64
N PHE A 63 -6.98 -7.66 2.38
CA PHE A 63 -7.57 -7.76 1.04
C PHE A 63 -8.40 -6.54 0.64
N ASP A 64 -9.05 -5.89 1.60
CA ASP A 64 -9.88 -4.71 1.35
C ASP A 64 -9.07 -3.42 1.48
N ALA A 65 -7.90 -3.48 2.13
CA ALA A 65 -6.90 -2.42 2.10
C ALA A 65 -6.38 -2.15 0.68
N THR A 66 -5.97 -0.89 0.44
CA THR A 66 -5.29 -0.48 -0.79
C THR A 66 -3.83 -0.16 -0.51
N TYR A 67 -2.98 -0.43 -1.50
CA TYR A 67 -1.54 -0.34 -1.34
C TYR A 67 -0.93 0.62 -2.36
N ARG A 68 0.20 1.22 -1.99
CA ARG A 68 1.08 1.96 -2.89
C ARG A 68 2.51 1.44 -2.77
N LEU A 69 3.25 1.58 -3.86
CA LEU A 69 4.68 1.30 -3.86
C LEU A 69 5.43 2.41 -3.12
N THR A 70 6.44 2.01 -2.35
CA THR A 70 7.46 2.91 -1.83
C THR A 70 8.57 3.08 -2.86
N VAL A 71 9.49 4.03 -2.65
CA VAL A 71 10.68 4.19 -3.52
C VAL A 71 11.47 2.88 -3.62
N ARG A 72 11.58 2.14 -2.51
CA ARG A 72 12.23 0.81 -2.47
C ARG A 72 11.41 -0.24 -3.22
N GLY A 73 10.09 -0.23 -3.07
CA GLY A 73 9.19 -1.07 -3.84
C GLY A 73 9.28 -0.86 -5.35
N GLU A 74 9.43 0.39 -5.79
CA GLU A 74 9.60 0.72 -7.22
C GLU A 74 10.91 0.20 -7.79
N HIS A 75 12.01 0.33 -7.02
CA HIS A 75 13.30 -0.26 -7.36
C HIS A 75 13.21 -1.78 -7.43
N ALA A 76 12.63 -2.41 -6.40
CA ALA A 76 12.42 -3.84 -6.34
C ALA A 76 11.54 -4.36 -7.50
N ALA A 77 10.53 -3.60 -7.91
CA ALA A 77 9.70 -3.94 -9.06
C ALA A 77 10.48 -3.93 -10.39
N GLU A 78 11.48 -3.06 -10.52
CA GLU A 78 12.29 -2.93 -11.73
C GLU A 78 13.41 -3.98 -11.78
N TYR A 79 14.17 -4.12 -10.70
CA TYR A 79 15.41 -4.90 -10.67
C TYR A 79 15.27 -6.27 -10.03
N GLY A 80 14.15 -6.55 -9.35
CA GLY A 80 13.94 -7.82 -8.64
C GLY A 80 14.79 -7.97 -7.38
N GLU A 81 15.40 -6.88 -6.92
CA GLU A 81 16.28 -6.85 -5.77
C GLU A 81 16.07 -5.56 -4.96
N CYS A 82 16.27 -5.65 -3.64
CA CYS A 82 16.18 -4.51 -2.75
C CYS A 82 17.25 -4.53 -1.67
N GLU A 83 17.75 -3.35 -1.32
CA GLU A 83 18.60 -3.17 -0.15
C GLU A 83 17.78 -3.45 1.10
N MET A 84 18.24 -4.36 1.97
CA MET A 84 17.58 -4.61 3.24
C MET A 84 18.08 -3.59 4.27
N THR A 85 17.23 -2.64 4.66
CA THR A 85 17.51 -1.84 5.85
C THR A 85 17.20 -2.71 7.06
N ALA A 86 18.18 -2.90 7.95
CA ALA A 86 17.99 -3.53 9.25
C ALA A 86 17.14 -2.62 10.15
N SER A 87 15.87 -2.44 9.80
CA SER A 87 14.95 -1.56 10.50
C SER A 87 14.17 -2.40 11.50
N LEU A 88 14.70 -2.50 12.72
CA LEU A 88 13.92 -2.86 13.90
C LEU A 88 12.70 -1.93 13.97
N SER A 89 11.52 -2.51 13.83
CA SER A 89 10.19 -2.00 14.19
C SER A 89 10.16 -0.56 14.71
N VAL A 90 9.87 0.40 13.82
CA VAL A 90 9.35 1.70 14.25
C VAL A 90 7.99 1.87 13.59
N LEU A 91 6.97 2.02 14.44
CA LEU A 91 5.59 2.31 14.12
C LEU A 91 5.49 3.35 12.99
N ALA A 92 5.20 2.91 11.77
CA ALA A 92 4.65 3.79 10.75
C ALA A 92 3.20 4.11 11.15
N LYS A 93 3.04 5.21 11.88
CA LYS A 93 1.76 5.82 12.21
C LYS A 93 0.96 6.02 10.90
N PRO A 94 -0.36 5.76 10.89
CA PRO A 94 -1.17 5.97 9.71
C PRO A 94 -1.11 7.43 9.29
N SER A 95 -0.54 7.71 8.11
CA SER A 95 -0.65 9.01 7.47
C SER A 95 -2.12 9.25 7.16
N LYS A 96 -2.71 10.18 7.90
CA LYS A 96 -4.08 10.69 7.69
C LYS A 96 -4.30 10.99 6.20
N PRO A 97 -5.49 10.71 5.64
CA PRO A 97 -5.86 11.29 4.36
C PRO A 97 -5.84 12.81 4.52
N THR A 98 -5.02 13.47 3.70
CA THR A 98 -5.02 14.93 3.56
C THR A 98 -6.40 15.36 3.07
N ALA A 99 -7.21 15.81 4.01
CA ALA A 99 -8.36 16.65 3.77
C ALA A 99 -7.91 17.89 2.99
N LYS A 100 -8.44 18.07 1.77
CA LYS A 100 -8.54 19.40 1.18
C LYS A 100 -9.83 20.03 1.71
N THR A 101 -9.72 20.87 2.72
CA THR A 101 -10.81 21.72 3.20
C THR A 101 -10.37 23.18 3.22
N THR A 102 -10.96 24.00 2.35
CA THR A 102 -11.22 25.43 2.63
C THR A 102 -12.45 25.88 1.82
N THR A 103 -13.70 25.70 2.29
CA THR A 103 -14.55 26.63 3.09
C THR A 103 -14.68 28.08 2.61
N LYS A 104 -15.92 28.49 2.26
CA LYS A 104 -16.55 29.74 2.75
C LYS A 104 -18.10 29.74 2.62
N THR A 105 -18.74 29.47 3.75
CA THR A 105 -19.95 30.08 4.38
C THR A 105 -20.40 31.45 3.81
N LYS A 106 -21.65 31.96 3.79
CA LYS A 106 -23.01 31.68 4.34
C LYS A 106 -23.95 32.84 3.82
N PRO A 107 -25.10 33.17 4.45
CA PRO A 107 -26.52 32.78 4.20
C PRO A 107 -27.37 33.85 3.46
N LYS A 108 -28.63 33.54 3.11
CA LYS A 108 -29.72 34.54 3.25
C LYS A 108 -31.08 33.89 3.51
N SER A 109 -31.64 34.26 4.65
CA SER A 109 -32.99 33.98 5.13
C SER A 109 -33.95 35.09 4.69
N ARG A 110 -35.23 34.72 4.45
CA ARG A 110 -36.51 35.41 4.81
C ARG A 110 -37.60 34.91 3.83
N ARG A 111 -38.65 34.17 4.24
CA ARG A 111 -39.78 34.37 5.18
C ARG A 111 -41.02 34.98 4.47
N ALA A 112 -42.15 34.27 4.62
CA ALA A 112 -43.56 34.68 4.51
C ALA A 112 -44.05 35.14 3.12
N SER A 113 -45.27 34.88 2.67
CA SER A 113 -46.54 34.56 3.34
C SER A 113 -47.37 33.59 2.51
#